data_AF-A0A6A4GNY3-F1
#
_entry.id   AF-A0A6A4GNY3-F1
#
_cell.length_a   1.000
_cell.length_b   1.000
_cell.length_c   1.000
_cell.angle_alpha   90.00
_cell.angle_beta   90.00
_cell.angle_gamma   90.00
#
_symmetry.space_group_name_H-M   'P 1'
#
loop_
_entity.id
_entity.type
_entity.pdbx_description
1 polymer ?
#
loop_
_entity_poly.entity_id
_entity_poly.type
_entity_poly.pdbx_seq_one_letter_code
_entity_poly.pdbx_strand_id
1 'polypeptide(L)'
;METGKISSAKYDGYTSCPLLTGYGELLLAEFKYGLEPKESFEWMDQSKPNRFFYHLKKDLFPAAYWNFMVKGKWYGNKAVFRPSYS
;
A
#
# COMPACT_ATOMS: atom_id res chain seq x y z
N MET A 1 -15.62 -18.38 6.83
CA MET A 1 -14.40 -19.21 6.65
C MET A 1 -14.86 -20.65 6.82
N GLU A 2 -15.32 -21.32 5.77
CA GLU A 2 -16.10 -22.58 5.93
C GLU A 2 -15.72 -23.72 4.97
N THR A 3 -14.70 -23.60 4.12
CA THR A 3 -14.57 -24.53 2.99
C THR A 3 -13.48 -25.59 3.11
N GLY A 4 -12.65 -25.62 4.16
CA GLY A 4 -11.56 -26.61 4.31
C GLY A 4 -10.49 -26.61 3.20
N LYS A 5 -10.67 -25.80 2.15
CA LYS A 5 -9.77 -25.63 1.03
C LYS A 5 -8.52 -24.88 1.48
N ILE A 6 -7.36 -25.46 1.22
CA ILE A 6 -6.06 -24.82 1.41
C ILE A 6 -6.02 -23.61 0.46
N SER A 7 -5.85 -22.43 1.03
CA SER A 7 -5.72 -21.19 0.26
C SER A 7 -4.40 -21.20 -0.50
N SER A 8 -4.42 -20.90 -1.81
CA SER A 8 -3.23 -20.66 -2.62
C SER A 8 -2.59 -19.29 -2.34
N ALA A 9 -3.19 -18.49 -1.46
CA ALA A 9 -2.70 -17.15 -1.13
C ALA A 9 -1.32 -17.22 -0.47
N LYS A 10 -0.33 -16.65 -1.15
CA LYS A 10 1.01 -16.42 -0.61
C LYS A 10 1.20 -14.93 -0.36
N TYR A 11 1.69 -14.59 0.82
CA TYR A 11 2.10 -13.24 1.12
C TYR A 11 3.52 -13.01 0.60
N ASP A 12 3.70 -12.00 -0.22
CA ASP A 12 4.96 -11.66 -0.88
C ASP A 12 5.83 -10.70 -0.05
N GLY A 13 5.41 -10.35 1.17
CA GLY A 13 6.18 -9.45 2.03
C GLY A 13 5.98 -7.97 1.73
N TYR A 14 4.89 -7.62 1.04
CA TYR A 14 4.63 -6.24 0.65
C TYR A 14 4.64 -5.28 1.83
N THR A 15 5.44 -4.23 1.72
CA THR A 15 5.50 -3.15 2.70
C THR A 15 5.76 -1.82 2.00
N SER A 16 5.19 -0.76 2.57
CA SER A 16 5.32 0.61 2.08
C SER A 16 5.84 1.49 3.21
N CYS A 17 6.96 2.18 2.99
CA CYS A 17 7.52 3.17 3.87
C CYS A 17 7.37 4.58 3.27
N PRO A 18 6.41 5.38 3.74
CA PRO A 18 6.29 6.77 3.33
C PRO A 18 7.33 7.62 4.07
N LEU A 19 8.46 7.90 3.42
CA LEU A 19 9.58 8.67 3.94
C LEU A 19 9.32 10.17 3.74
N LEU A 20 9.13 10.90 4.84
CA LEU A 20 9.04 12.36 4.83
C LEU A 20 10.43 12.94 4.59
N THR A 21 10.65 13.53 3.41
CA THR A 21 11.93 14.17 3.06
C THR A 21 11.96 15.65 3.42
N GLY A 22 10.78 16.28 3.52
CA GLY A 22 10.63 17.70 3.86
C GLY A 22 9.18 18.10 4.11
N TYR A 23 8.96 19.36 4.48
CA TYR A 23 7.61 19.91 4.61
C TYR A 23 6.95 20.01 3.24
N GLY A 24 5.96 19.14 3.01
CA GLY A 24 5.26 19.06 1.73
C GLY A 24 5.84 18.03 0.77
N GLU A 25 6.94 17.35 1.11
CA GLU A 25 7.58 16.36 0.24
C GLU A 25 7.61 14.98 0.91
N LEU A 26 7.24 13.96 0.14
CA LEU A 26 7.23 12.59 0.62
C LEU A 26 7.71 11.65 -0.49
N LEU A 27 8.62 10.77 -0.13
CA LEU A 27 9.10 9.68 -0.96
C LEU A 27 8.40 8.39 -0.53
N LEU A 28 7.70 7.75 -1.46
CA LEU A 28 6.93 6.55 -1.17
C LEU A 28 7.77 5.33 -1.55
N ALA A 29 8.42 4.69 -0.58
CA ALA A 29 9.21 3.49 -0.85
C ALA A 29 8.35 2.23 -0.68
N GLU A 30 8.10 1.48 -1.74
CA GLU A 30 7.31 0.23 -1.72
C GLU A 30 8.18 -0.96 -2.13
N PHE A 31 8.24 -1.99 -1.27
CA PHE A 31 9.13 -3.13 -1.45
C PHE A 31 8.46 -4.44 -1.03
N LYS A 32 8.97 -5.55 -1.58
CA LYS A 32 8.56 -6.93 -1.25
C LYS A 32 9.74 -7.73 -0.68
N TYR A 33 9.49 -8.99 -0.30
CA TYR A 33 10.59 -9.89 0.08
C TYR A 33 11.65 -9.94 -1.03
N GLY A 34 12.92 -9.88 -0.63
CA GLY A 34 14.05 -9.78 -1.56
C GLY A 34 14.56 -8.35 -1.81
N LEU A 35 14.01 -7.34 -1.11
CA LEU A 35 14.36 -5.92 -1.31
C LEU A 35 14.07 -5.42 -2.73
N GLU A 36 13.19 -6.12 -3.44
CA GLU A 36 12.79 -5.74 -4.78
C GLU A 36 11.72 -4.62 -4.69
N PRO A 37 11.89 -3.52 -5.45
CA PRO A 37 10.89 -2.46 -5.51
C PRO A 37 9.58 -3.00 -6.11
N LYS A 38 8.46 -2.65 -5.49
CA LYS A 38 7.10 -3.00 -5.95
C LYS A 38 6.21 -1.77 -5.87
N GLU A 39 6.46 -0.85 -6.80
CA GLU A 39 5.77 0.43 -6.88
C GLU A 39 4.30 0.25 -7.31
N SER A 40 3.38 0.76 -6.49
CA SER A 40 1.93 0.74 -6.73
C SER A 40 1.47 1.81 -7.72
N PHE A 41 2.31 2.80 -7.99
CA PHE A 41 2.02 3.93 -8.87
C PHE A 41 2.99 3.93 -10.07
N GLU A 42 2.86 2.97 -10.97
CA GLU A 42 3.73 2.82 -12.16
C GLU A 42 3.78 4.06 -13.09
N TRP A 43 2.81 4.97 -12.95
CA TRP A 43 2.73 6.22 -13.71
C TRP A 43 3.50 7.40 -13.07
N MET A 44 4.08 7.21 -11.89
CA MET A 44 4.93 8.21 -11.22
C MET A 44 6.20 7.57 -10.68
N ASP A 45 7.31 8.26 -10.89
CA ASP A 45 8.59 7.90 -10.31
C ASP A 45 8.53 8.03 -8.76
N GLN A 46 8.37 6.89 -8.07
CA GLN A 46 8.30 6.85 -6.61
C GLN A 46 9.66 7.09 -5.93
N SER A 47 10.76 7.02 -6.69
CA SER A 47 12.11 7.33 -6.20
C SER A 47 12.33 8.82 -5.96
N LYS A 48 11.41 9.68 -6.44
CA LYS A 48 11.48 11.12 -6.25
C LYS A 48 10.50 11.60 -5.18
N PRO A 49 10.92 12.53 -4.31
CA PRO A 49 10.00 13.19 -3.40
C PRO A 49 8.88 13.88 -4.17
N ASN A 50 7.63 13.61 -3.79
CA ASN A 50 6.47 14.22 -4.44
C ASN A 50 5.49 14.77 -3.42
N ARG A 51 4.95 15.97 -3.71
CA ARG A 51 3.90 16.61 -2.91
C ARG A 51 2.59 15.83 -2.93
N PHE A 52 2.33 15.10 -4.01
CA PHE A 52 1.16 14.23 -4.09
C PHE A 52 1.17 13.16 -3.00
N PHE A 53 2.31 12.46 -2.82
CA PHE A 53 2.45 11.44 -1.79
C PHE A 53 2.39 12.02 -0.37
N TYR A 54 2.82 13.27 -0.19
CA TYR A 54 2.68 13.98 1.09
C TYR A 54 1.22 14.16 1.48
N HIS A 55 0.38 14.66 0.55
CA HIS A 55 -1.06 14.81 0.77
C HIS A 55 -1.77 13.46 0.88
N LEU A 56 -1.35 12.46 0.11
CA LEU A 56 -1.85 11.09 0.22
C LEU A 56 -1.67 10.56 1.65
N LYS A 57 -0.47 10.71 2.20
CA LYS A 57 -0.14 10.27 3.56
C LYS A 57 -0.84 11.12 4.63
N LYS A 58 -0.91 12.43 4.43
CA LYS A 58 -1.45 13.36 5.44
C LYS A 58 -2.96 13.32 5.51
N ASP A 59 -3.63 13.32 4.36
CA ASP A 59 -5.06 13.58 4.26
C ASP A 59 -5.84 12.29 3.90
N LEU A 60 -5.34 11.46 2.98
CA LEU A 60 -6.05 10.25 2.52
C LEU A 60 -5.87 9.06 3.48
N PHE A 61 -4.64 8.75 3.91
CA PHE A 61 -4.37 7.57 4.74
C PHE A 61 -5.11 7.55 6.08
N PRO A 62 -5.22 8.67 6.83
CA PRO A 62 -6.01 8.66 8.07
C PRO A 62 -7.49 8.38 7.80
N ALA A 63 -8.07 9.01 6.78
CA ALA A 63 -9.46 8.77 6.40
C ALA A 63 -9.68 7.32 5.92
N ALA A 64 -8.77 6.78 5.12
CA ALA A 64 -8.83 5.40 4.63
C ALA A 64 -8.67 4.39 5.77
N TYR A 65 -7.77 4.66 6.72
CA TYR A 65 -7.52 3.83 7.88
C TYR A 65 -8.80 3.64 8.71
N TRP A 66 -9.41 4.74 9.14
CA TRP A 66 -10.61 4.69 9.99
C TRP A 66 -11.85 4.17 9.24
N ASN A 67 -12.02 4.54 7.97
CA ASN A 67 -13.23 4.19 7.24
C ASN A 67 -13.21 2.80 6.60
N PHE A 68 -12.04 2.26 6.24
CA PHE A 68 -11.92 1.01 5.49
C PHE A 68 -11.01 -0.01 6.17
N MET A 69 -9.83 0.40 6.66
CA MET A 69 -8.85 -0.55 7.22
C MET A 69 -9.34 -1.21 8.50
N VAL A 70 -9.80 -0.41 9.48
CA VAL A 70 -10.36 -0.92 10.74
C VAL A 70 -11.63 -1.76 10.50
N LYS A 71 -12.32 -1.55 9.37
CA LYS A 71 -13.53 -2.31 8.98
C LYS A 71 -13.22 -3.55 8.13
N GLY A 72 -11.95 -3.89 7.92
CA GLY A 72 -11.54 -5.05 7.12
C GLY A 72 -11.82 -4.94 5.62
N LYS A 73 -12.05 -3.73 5.11
CA LYS A 73 -12.31 -3.43 3.68
C LYS A 73 -11.10 -2.84 2.97
N TRP A 74 -9.90 -2.94 3.58
CA TRP A 74 -8.65 -2.44 3.03
C TRP A 74 -7.68 -3.59 2.79
N TYR A 75 -7.19 -3.72 1.57
CA TYR A 75 -6.35 -4.82 1.08
C TYR A 75 -4.95 -4.33 0.64
N GLY A 76 -4.39 -3.35 1.37
CA GLY A 76 -3.03 -2.84 1.12
C GLY A 76 -2.95 -1.99 -0.15
N ASN A 77 -2.01 -2.31 -1.04
CA ASN A 77 -1.83 -1.58 -2.31
C ASN A 77 -3.00 -1.70 -3.28
N LYS A 78 -3.90 -2.66 -3.06
CA LYS A 78 -5.15 -2.80 -3.83
C LYS A 78 -6.31 -1.99 -3.25
N ALA A 79 -6.06 -1.16 -2.23
CA ALA A 79 -7.05 -0.31 -1.57
C ALA A 79 -8.30 -1.10 -1.17
N VAL A 80 -9.44 -0.89 -1.82
CA VAL A 80 -10.72 -1.57 -1.51
C VAL A 80 -10.98 -2.83 -2.35
N PHE A 81 -10.10 -3.13 -3.32
CA PHE A 81 -10.28 -4.27 -4.22
C PHE A 81 -9.76 -5.56 -3.58
N ARG A 82 -10.67 -6.50 -3.33
CA ARG A 82 -10.35 -7.80 -2.74
C ARG A 82 -9.47 -8.61 -3.70
N PRO A 83 -8.25 -9.04 -3.29
CA PRO A 83 -7.43 -9.91 -4.11
C PRO A 83 -8.09 -11.29 -4.22
N SER A 84 -8.16 -11.82 -5.44
CA SER A 84 -8.58 -13.19 -5.72
C SER A 84 -7.33 -14.02 -5.99
N TYR A 85 -7.11 -15.05 -5.18
CA TYR A 85 -6.06 -16.04 -5.39
C TYR A 85 -6.75 -17.27 -5.98
N SER A 86 -6.41 -17.59 -7.23
CA SER A 86 -6.91 -18.79 -7.91
C SER A 86 -6.07 -20.01 -7.58
#